data_AF-A0A853GMI8-F1
#
_entry.id   AF-A0A853GMI8-F1
#
_cell.length_a   1.000
_cell.length_b   1.000
_cell.length_c   1.000
_cell.angle_alpha   90.00
_cell.angle_beta   90.00
_cell.angle_gamma   90.00
#
_symmetry.space_group_name_H-M   'P 1'
#
loop_
_entity.id
_entity.type
_entity.pdbx_description
1 polymer ?
#
loop_
_entity_poly.entity_id
_entity_poly.type
_entity_poly.pdbx_seq_one_letter_code
_entity_poly.pdbx_strand_id
1 'polypeptide(L)'
;MENTSQIPGQQVDQKAGLDSLLLDDASINGLQELVDKIEPLLAGGRLTRIVDLLSVTADMVDMTDAYMVEKLARAVEDVTAAAWTTGNAARMAREQVSAMPEPPTLIGLLRMAREPEVRRGLSFMLAMAGVLGKGMPHDNLDYTQD
;
A
#
# COMPACT_ATOMS: atom_id res chain seq x y z
N MET A 1 27.75 -37.86 -50.50
CA MET A 1 27.31 -38.50 -49.24
C MET A 1 27.94 -37.70 -48.13
N GLU A 2 27.20 -36.78 -47.52
CA GLU A 2 27.49 -36.32 -46.17
C GLU A 2 26.18 -35.82 -45.55
N ASN A 3 26.02 -36.18 -44.30
CA ASN A 3 24.79 -36.60 -43.67
C ASN A 3 24.19 -35.43 -42.88
N THR A 4 22.98 -35.01 -43.26
CA THR A 4 22.11 -34.14 -42.47
C THR A 4 21.76 -34.81 -41.14
N SER A 5 22.49 -34.48 -40.08
CA SER A 5 22.05 -34.74 -38.71
C SER A 5 21.26 -33.54 -38.19
N GLN A 6 19.95 -33.59 -38.43
CA GLN A 6 18.96 -32.74 -37.76
C GLN A 6 18.85 -33.18 -36.29
N ILE A 7 18.93 -32.22 -35.38
CA ILE A 7 18.71 -32.41 -33.94
C ILE A 7 17.19 -32.48 -33.70
N PRO A 8 16.64 -33.56 -33.11
CA PRO A 8 15.21 -33.65 -32.85
C PRO A 8 14.83 -32.95 -31.52
N GLY A 9 13.96 -31.94 -31.64
CA GLY A 9 12.80 -31.75 -30.77
C GLY A 9 13.01 -31.47 -29.26
N GLN A 10 13.43 -30.25 -28.91
CA GLN A 10 13.09 -29.63 -27.62
C GLN A 10 11.89 -28.67 -27.80
N GLN A 11 10.70 -29.22 -28.03
CA GLN A 11 9.44 -28.46 -27.99
C GLN A 11 8.28 -29.23 -27.32
N VAL A 12 8.53 -30.36 -26.65
CA VAL A 12 7.46 -31.31 -26.27
C VAL A 12 7.00 -31.18 -24.80
N ASP A 13 7.74 -30.55 -23.90
CA ASP A 13 7.41 -30.66 -22.45
C ASP A 13 6.27 -29.76 -21.94
N GLN A 14 5.97 -28.63 -22.58
CA GLN A 14 4.89 -27.74 -22.09
C GLN A 14 3.49 -28.28 -22.40
N LYS A 15 3.32 -28.96 -23.54
CA LYS A 15 2.05 -29.62 -23.88
C LYS A 15 1.80 -30.83 -22.99
N ALA A 16 2.82 -31.65 -22.74
CA ALA A 16 2.70 -32.84 -21.91
C ALA A 16 2.27 -32.54 -20.45
N GLY A 17 2.73 -31.44 -19.87
CA GLY A 17 2.30 -31.01 -18.52
C GLY A 17 0.83 -30.58 -18.47
N LEU A 18 0.39 -29.78 -19.45
CA LEU A 18 -1.02 -29.37 -19.58
C LEU A 18 -1.92 -30.58 -19.87
N ASP A 19 -1.49 -31.49 -20.73
CA ASP A 19 -2.22 -32.71 -21.04
C ASP A 19 -2.36 -33.59 -19.78
N SER A 20 -1.34 -33.69 -18.93
CA SER A 20 -1.42 -34.41 -17.65
C SER A 20 -2.36 -33.75 -16.63
N LEU A 21 -2.41 -32.41 -16.58
CA LEU A 21 -3.35 -31.63 -15.78
C LEU A 21 -4.80 -31.78 -16.27
N LEU A 22 -4.98 -32.00 -17.57
CA LEU A 22 -6.29 -32.20 -18.20
C LEU A 22 -6.79 -33.66 -18.10
N LEU A 23 -5.87 -34.61 -17.89
CA LEU A 23 -6.16 -36.04 -17.75
C LEU A 23 -6.50 -36.46 -16.31
N ASP A 24 -6.18 -35.62 -15.33
CA ASP A 24 -6.47 -35.86 -13.92
C ASP A 24 -7.76 -35.14 -13.50
N ASP A 25 -8.80 -35.92 -13.17
CA ASP A 25 -10.12 -35.40 -12.77
C ASP A 25 -10.01 -34.47 -11.55
N ALA A 26 -9.06 -34.72 -10.63
CA ALA A 26 -8.86 -33.86 -9.47
C ALA A 26 -8.30 -32.48 -9.87
N SER A 27 -7.39 -32.44 -10.83
CA SER A 27 -6.83 -31.21 -11.39
C SER A 27 -7.87 -30.39 -12.18
N ILE A 28 -8.73 -31.04 -12.97
CA ILE A 28 -9.86 -30.38 -13.65
C ILE A 28 -10.84 -29.76 -12.65
N ASN A 29 -11.19 -30.51 -11.60
CA ASN A 29 -12.09 -29.99 -10.56
C ASN A 29 -11.47 -28.80 -9.81
N GLY A 30 -10.16 -28.85 -9.49
CA GLY A 30 -9.45 -27.74 -8.85
C GLY A 30 -9.34 -26.50 -9.74
N LEU A 31 -9.15 -26.67 -11.05
CA LEU A 31 -9.16 -25.57 -12.02
C LEU A 31 -10.56 -24.96 -12.15
N GLN A 32 -11.60 -25.78 -12.16
CA GLN A 32 -12.99 -25.30 -12.20
C GLN A 32 -13.33 -24.50 -10.94
N GLU A 33 -12.95 -24.99 -9.76
CA GLU A 33 -13.13 -24.26 -8.50
C GLU A 33 -12.36 -22.92 -8.49
N LEU A 34 -11.15 -22.87 -9.05
CA LEU A 34 -10.39 -21.64 -9.18
C LEU A 34 -11.08 -20.66 -10.13
N VAL A 35 -11.52 -21.13 -11.30
CA VAL A 35 -12.25 -20.33 -12.30
C VAL A 35 -13.52 -19.74 -11.71
N ASP A 36 -14.31 -20.51 -10.98
CA ASP A 36 -15.53 -20.04 -10.31
C ASP A 36 -15.22 -18.91 -9.30
N LYS A 37 -14.07 -18.97 -8.62
CA LYS A 37 -13.64 -17.93 -7.66
C LYS A 37 -13.15 -16.65 -8.33
N ILE A 38 -12.54 -16.74 -9.51
CA ILE A 38 -12.03 -15.58 -10.25
C ILE A 38 -13.03 -15.02 -11.26
N GLU A 39 -14.07 -15.77 -11.61
CA GLU A 39 -15.17 -15.37 -12.49
C GLU A 39 -15.73 -13.98 -12.16
N PRO A 40 -16.08 -13.63 -10.91
CA PRO A 40 -16.58 -12.28 -10.61
C PRO A 40 -15.55 -11.17 -10.88
N LEU A 41 -14.24 -11.47 -10.81
CA LEU A 41 -13.17 -10.51 -11.10
C LEU A 41 -12.89 -10.39 -12.60
N LEU A 42 -13.05 -11.49 -13.34
CA LEU A 42 -12.99 -11.55 -14.80
C LEU A 42 -14.18 -10.82 -15.44
N ALA A 43 -15.40 -11.16 -15.02
CA ALA A 43 -16.64 -10.54 -15.50
C ALA A 43 -16.65 -9.02 -15.26
N GLY A 44 -16.05 -8.56 -14.15
CA GLY A 44 -15.91 -7.14 -13.83
C GLY A 44 -14.72 -6.43 -14.49
N GLY A 45 -13.89 -7.11 -15.30
CA GLY A 45 -12.68 -6.55 -15.89
C GLY A 45 -11.67 -6.01 -14.86
N ARG A 46 -11.76 -6.50 -13.61
CA ARG A 46 -10.92 -6.05 -12.47
C ARG A 46 -9.70 -6.92 -12.29
N LEU A 47 -9.74 -8.17 -12.74
CA LEU A 47 -8.61 -9.09 -12.67
C LEU A 47 -7.37 -8.48 -13.34
N THR A 48 -7.51 -7.88 -14.51
CA THR A 48 -6.39 -7.21 -15.21
C THR A 48 -5.72 -6.15 -14.35
N ARG A 49 -6.47 -5.32 -13.62
CA ARG A 49 -5.89 -4.28 -12.74
C ARG A 49 -5.15 -4.87 -11.54
N ILE A 50 -5.65 -6.00 -11.02
CA ILE A 50 -4.98 -6.74 -9.95
C ILE A 50 -3.68 -7.33 -10.49
N VAL A 51 -3.72 -7.93 -11.68
CA VAL A 51 -2.53 -8.45 -12.36
C VAL A 51 -1.53 -7.34 -12.64
N ASP A 52 -1.97 -6.18 -13.13
CA ASP A 52 -1.11 -5.01 -13.37
C ASP A 52 -0.42 -4.53 -12.08
N LEU A 53 -1.17 -4.45 -10.98
CA LEU A 53 -0.62 -4.10 -9.67
C LEU A 53 0.38 -5.14 -9.17
N LEU A 54 0.06 -6.43 -9.33
CA LEU A 54 0.96 -7.52 -8.95
C LEU A 54 2.21 -7.53 -9.81
N SER A 55 2.12 -7.20 -11.10
CA SER A 55 3.28 -7.07 -12.00
C SER A 55 4.20 -5.93 -11.55
N VAL A 56 3.66 -4.75 -11.25
CA VAL A 56 4.47 -3.64 -10.72
C VAL A 56 5.11 -4.01 -9.37
N THR A 57 4.38 -4.76 -8.54
CA THR A 57 4.91 -5.26 -7.27
C THR A 57 6.01 -6.30 -7.48
N ALA A 58 5.86 -7.19 -8.45
CA ALA A 58 6.85 -8.20 -8.81
C ALA A 58 8.11 -7.55 -9.39
N ASP A 59 7.97 -6.58 -10.30
CA ASP A 59 9.09 -5.78 -10.82
C ASP A 59 9.85 -5.09 -9.67
N MET A 60 9.13 -4.58 -8.66
CA MET A 60 9.74 -3.98 -7.47
C MET A 60 10.49 -5.02 -6.65
N VAL A 61 9.94 -6.21 -6.44
CA VAL A 61 10.60 -7.32 -5.71
C VAL A 61 11.84 -7.80 -6.46
N ASP A 62 11.76 -7.94 -7.77
CA ASP A 62 12.89 -8.37 -8.62
C ASP A 62 14.03 -7.34 -8.63
N MET A 63 13.72 -6.05 -8.48
CA MET A 63 14.72 -4.98 -8.33
C MET A 63 15.24 -4.81 -6.89
N THR A 64 14.63 -5.49 -5.91
CA THR A 64 14.97 -5.35 -4.49
C THR A 64 16.09 -6.32 -4.12
N ASP A 65 17.25 -5.78 -3.76
CA ASP A 65 18.33 -6.55 -3.14
C ASP A 65 18.09 -6.76 -1.63
N ALA A 66 18.92 -7.58 -0.97
CA ALA A 66 18.80 -7.86 0.46
C ALA A 66 18.83 -6.59 1.34
N TYR A 67 19.52 -5.54 0.90
CA TYR A 67 19.61 -4.27 1.62
C TYR A 67 18.32 -3.43 1.46
N MET A 68 17.70 -3.44 0.29
CA MET A 68 16.41 -2.81 0.06
C MET A 68 15.29 -3.51 0.83
N VAL A 69 15.32 -4.85 0.97
CA VAL A 69 14.37 -5.58 1.84
C VAL A 69 14.45 -5.07 3.28
N GLU A 70 15.66 -4.90 3.83
CA GLU A 70 15.84 -4.38 5.19
C GLU A 70 15.28 -2.96 5.32
N LYS A 71 15.52 -2.09 4.33
CA LYS A 71 14.96 -0.73 4.33
C LYS A 71 13.44 -0.70 4.23
N LEU A 72 12.85 -1.54 3.38
CA LEU A 72 11.41 -1.64 3.25
C LEU A 72 10.77 -2.18 4.53
N ALA A 73 11.38 -3.19 5.15
CA ALA A 73 10.93 -3.71 6.44
C ALA A 73 10.94 -2.62 7.52
N ARG A 74 12.04 -1.85 7.62
CA ARG A 74 12.14 -0.70 8.54
C ARG A 74 11.12 0.38 8.22
N ALA A 75 10.93 0.73 6.94
CA ALA A 75 9.95 1.73 6.53
C ALA A 75 8.50 1.29 6.88
N VAL A 76 8.17 0.02 6.67
CA VAL A 76 6.87 -0.55 7.05
C VAL A 76 6.71 -0.55 8.56
N GLU A 77 7.75 -0.90 9.31
CA GLU A 77 7.75 -0.87 10.77
C GLU A 77 7.51 0.56 11.28
N ASP A 78 8.24 1.54 10.77
CA ASP A 78 8.12 2.95 11.14
C ASP A 78 6.72 3.50 10.84
N VAL A 79 6.19 3.24 9.64
CA VAL A 79 4.85 3.67 9.24
C VAL A 79 3.78 3.00 10.10
N THR A 80 3.93 1.70 10.35
CA THR A 80 2.97 0.92 11.16
C THR A 80 3.01 1.37 12.62
N ALA A 81 4.19 1.63 13.17
CA ALA A 81 4.36 2.16 14.53
C ALA A 81 3.76 3.56 14.67
N ALA A 82 3.97 4.44 13.68
CA ALA A 82 3.36 5.76 13.63
C ALA A 82 1.83 5.68 13.52
N ALA A 83 1.31 4.80 12.65
CA ALA A 83 -0.11 4.57 12.48
C ALA A 83 -0.75 3.99 13.75
N TRP A 84 -0.10 3.05 14.42
CA TRP A 84 -0.56 2.47 15.68
C TRP A 84 -0.64 3.51 16.80
N THR A 85 0.40 4.32 16.95
CA THR A 85 0.46 5.40 17.95
C THR A 85 -0.64 6.42 17.70
N THR A 86 -0.79 6.86 16.45
CA THR A 86 -1.84 7.82 16.04
C THR A 86 -3.23 7.23 16.25
N GLY A 87 -3.45 5.97 15.88
CA GLY A 87 -4.73 5.27 16.03
C GLY A 87 -5.14 5.10 17.49
N ASN A 88 -4.20 4.76 18.37
CA ASN A 88 -4.47 4.70 19.81
C ASN A 88 -4.78 6.08 20.39
N ALA A 89 -4.02 7.12 20.02
CA ALA A 89 -4.31 8.49 20.43
C ALA A 89 -5.69 8.95 19.97
N ALA A 90 -6.10 8.61 18.74
CA ALA A 90 -7.43 8.89 18.22
C ALA A 90 -8.53 8.15 18.99
N ARG A 91 -8.29 6.87 19.34
CA ARG A 91 -9.23 6.09 20.16
C ARG A 91 -9.41 6.72 21.55
N MET A 92 -8.32 7.07 22.22
CA MET A 92 -8.35 7.73 23.53
C MET A 92 -9.00 9.12 23.46
N ALA A 93 -8.74 9.89 22.41
CA ALA A 93 -9.39 11.19 22.21
C ALA A 93 -10.90 11.04 21.99
N ARG A 94 -11.32 10.04 21.20
CA ARG A 94 -12.73 9.72 21.00
C ARG A 94 -13.41 9.32 22.32
N GLU A 95 -12.78 8.46 23.12
CA GLU A 95 -13.31 8.06 24.44
C GLU A 95 -13.50 9.29 25.33
N GLN A 96 -12.49 10.15 25.43
CA GLN A 96 -12.56 11.39 26.22
C GLN A 96 -13.69 12.31 25.76
N VAL A 97 -13.85 12.52 24.45
CA VAL A 97 -14.92 13.36 23.90
C VAL A 97 -16.30 12.72 24.11
N SER A 98 -16.41 11.39 23.95
CA SER A 98 -17.67 10.68 24.16
C SER A 98 -18.11 10.62 25.62
N ALA A 99 -17.17 10.73 26.55
CA ALA A 99 -17.44 10.82 27.98
C ALA A 99 -17.86 12.23 28.43
N MET A 100 -17.75 13.24 27.55
CA MET A 100 -18.21 14.59 27.87
C MET A 100 -19.75 14.63 27.87
N PRO A 101 -20.39 15.14 28.93
CA PRO A 101 -21.84 15.17 29.04
C PRO A 101 -22.50 16.10 28.00
N GLU A 102 -21.79 17.14 27.57
CA GLU A 102 -22.23 18.07 26.52
C GLU A 102 -21.05 18.41 25.59
N PRO A 103 -21.32 18.69 24.30
CA PRO A 103 -20.27 19.10 23.37
C PRO A 103 -19.64 20.43 23.81
N PRO A 104 -18.31 20.60 23.69
CA PRO A 104 -17.64 21.82 24.12
C PRO A 104 -18.06 23.03 23.29
N THR A 105 -18.35 24.14 23.98
CA THR A 105 -18.60 25.45 23.34
C THR A 105 -17.31 26.03 22.75
N LEU A 106 -17.40 27.09 21.93
CA LEU A 106 -16.23 27.78 21.38
C LEU A 106 -15.26 28.27 22.49
N ILE A 107 -15.81 28.78 23.59
CA ILE A 107 -15.01 29.18 24.77
C ILE A 107 -14.41 27.94 25.44
N GLY A 108 -15.14 26.82 25.49
CA GLY A 108 -14.66 25.53 25.97
C GLY A 108 -13.45 25.01 25.19
N LEU A 109 -13.49 25.08 23.85
CA LEU A 109 -12.36 24.73 22.99
C LEU A 109 -11.13 25.60 23.25
N LEU A 110 -11.32 26.92 23.40
CA LEU A 110 -10.24 27.84 23.73
C LEU A 110 -9.64 27.56 25.13
N ARG A 111 -10.47 27.12 26.08
CA ARG A 111 -10.03 26.68 27.41
C ARG A 111 -9.20 25.41 27.32
N MET A 112 -9.64 24.44 26.51
CA MET A 112 -8.94 23.18 26.26
C MET A 112 -7.58 23.42 25.59
N ALA A 113 -7.49 24.35 24.63
CA ALA A 113 -6.23 24.75 24.01
C ALA A 113 -5.19 25.34 25.00
N ARG A 114 -5.64 25.76 26.18
CA ARG A 114 -4.78 26.27 27.26
C ARG A 114 -4.18 25.17 28.12
N GLU A 115 -4.70 23.94 28.03
CA GLU A 115 -4.14 22.81 28.74
C GLU A 115 -2.70 22.51 28.26
N PRO A 116 -1.77 22.15 29.16
CA PRO A 116 -0.36 21.94 28.79
C PRO A 116 -0.18 20.91 27.68
N GLU A 117 -0.91 19.78 27.74
CA GLU A 117 -0.77 18.69 26.78
C GLU A 117 -1.36 19.05 25.42
N VAL A 118 -2.50 19.75 25.37
CA VAL A 118 -3.09 20.23 24.12
C VAL A 118 -2.20 21.27 23.47
N ARG A 119 -1.60 22.19 24.26
CA ARG A 119 -0.64 23.16 23.74
C ARG A 119 0.62 22.51 23.18
N ARG A 120 1.14 21.44 23.81
CA ARG A 120 2.25 20.66 23.27
C ARG A 120 1.89 20.01 21.93
N GLY A 121 0.70 19.40 21.85
CA GLY A 121 0.19 18.82 20.60
C GLY A 121 0.05 19.85 19.47
N LEU A 122 -0.54 21.02 19.77
CA LEU A 122 -0.66 22.12 18.82
C LEU A 122 0.71 22.66 18.39
N SER A 123 1.65 22.79 19.33
CA SER A 123 3.02 23.23 19.03
C SER A 123 3.73 22.27 18.10
N PHE A 124 3.56 20.96 18.31
CA PHE A 124 4.07 19.93 17.40
C PHE A 124 3.49 20.07 15.99
N MET A 125 2.16 20.19 15.87
CA MET A 125 1.50 20.34 14.55
C MET A 125 2.00 21.58 13.80
N LEU A 126 2.14 22.72 14.50
CA LEU A 126 2.65 23.96 13.92
C LEU A 126 4.13 23.83 13.52
N ALA A 127 4.96 23.18 14.34
CA ALA A 127 6.35 22.93 14.01
C ALA A 127 6.50 22.01 12.79
N MET A 128 5.70 20.94 12.72
CA MET A 128 5.66 20.04 11.57
C MET A 128 5.24 20.78 10.29
N ALA A 129 4.20 21.60 10.35
CA ALA A 129 3.78 22.44 9.23
C ALA A 129 4.92 23.38 8.78
N GLY A 130 5.65 23.98 9.72
CA GLY A 130 6.81 24.82 9.41
C GLY A 130 7.95 24.06 8.73
N VAL A 131 8.21 22.80 9.12
CA VAL A 131 9.21 21.95 8.45
C VAL A 131 8.78 21.61 7.02
N LEU A 132 7.50 21.24 6.82
CA LEU A 132 6.97 20.95 5.48
C LEU A 132 6.99 22.18 4.58
N GLY A 133 6.62 23.35 5.10
CA GLY A 133 6.62 24.60 4.36
C GLY A 133 8.00 25.05 3.88
N LYS A 134 9.07 24.76 4.62
CA LYS A 134 10.46 25.03 4.20
C LYS A 134 10.87 24.26 2.95
N GLY A 135 10.23 23.13 2.67
CA GLY A 135 10.48 22.33 1.46
C GLY A 135 9.75 22.84 0.22
N MET A 136 8.86 23.84 0.36
CA MET A 136 8.11 24.40 -0.77
C MET A 136 8.89 25.56 -1.40
N PRO A 137 9.05 25.59 -2.74
CA PRO A 137 9.62 26.75 -3.41
C PRO A 137 8.78 27.99 -3.08
N HIS A 138 9.43 29.05 -2.64
CA HIS A 138 8.82 30.37 -2.51
C HIS A 138 9.17 31.13 -3.78
N ASP A 139 8.22 31.26 -4.70
CA ASP A 139 8.31 32.31 -5.71
C ASP A 139 8.28 33.63 -4.94
N ASN A 140 9.35 34.41 -5.07
CA ASN A 140 9.34 35.80 -4.66
C ASN A 140 8.33 36.51 -5.58
N LEU A 141 7.06 36.54 -5.18
CA LEU A 141 6.08 37.43 -5.79
C LEU A 141 6.54 38.85 -5.48
N ASP A 142 7.35 39.38 -6.39
CA ASP A 142 7.82 40.75 -6.38
C ASP A 142 6.63 41.67 -6.65
N TYR A 143 6.00 42.14 -5.58
CA TYR A 143 4.92 43.14 -5.65
C TYR A 143 5.43 44.55 -6.00
N THR A 144 6.67 44.70 -6.48
CA THR A 144 7.25 46.01 -6.85
C THR A 144 7.39 46.23 -8.36
N GLN A 145 6.85 45.35 -9.19
CA GLN A 145 6.64 45.61 -10.62
C GLN A 145 5.18 45.98 -10.87
N ASP A 146 4.86 47.26 -10.70
CA ASP A 146 3.79 48.01 -11.40
C ASP A 146 4.13 49.51 -11.36
#